data_AF-A0A1H6DKA3-F1
#
_entry.id   AF-A0A1H6DKA3-F1
#
_cell.length_a   1.000
_cell.length_b   1.000
_cell.length_c   1.000
_cell.angle_alpha   90.00
_cell.angle_beta   90.00
_cell.angle_gamma   90.00
#
_symmetry.space_group_name_H-M   'P 1'
#
loop_
_entity.id
_entity.type
_entity.pdbx_description
1 polymer ?
#
loop_
_entity_poly.entity_id
_entity_poly.type
_entity_poly.pdbx_seq_one_letter_code
_entity_poly.pdbx_strand_id
1 'polypeptide(L)'
;MVDPMEVLNSAVAARREAGAFLHRHVWWIAAAATFGAAGWAAVVGWWRRRAAAVLAGRAAFELLPASTFEASAAEVTWFAGQLASVPAASGAPPRRASASRVQITCEDNRVRYFLEGPGRAQSLLRMPGYQDVEVIATAARLRQPAVDRIRFEGAQPTGGVR
;
A
#
# COMPACT_ATOMS: atom_id res chain seq x y z
N MET A 1 49.57 32.67 -0.22
CA MET A 1 49.34 32.44 -1.66
C MET A 1 49.74 31.00 -1.90
N VAL A 2 48.77 30.09 -2.02
CA VAL A 2 49.03 28.63 -2.16
C VAL A 2 49.57 28.39 -3.57
N ASP A 3 50.65 27.62 -3.68
CA ASP A 3 51.25 27.30 -4.98
C ASP A 3 50.31 26.36 -5.76
N PRO A 4 49.80 26.77 -6.93
CA PRO A 4 48.91 25.94 -7.73
C PRO A 4 49.53 24.60 -8.14
N MET A 5 50.86 24.50 -8.23
CA MET A 5 51.55 23.24 -8.54
C MET A 5 51.54 22.25 -7.37
N GLU A 6 51.53 22.73 -6.13
CA GLU A 6 51.43 21.89 -4.94
C GLU A 6 50.02 21.28 -4.81
N VAL A 7 48.98 22.06 -5.15
CA VAL A 7 47.59 21.57 -5.22
C VAL A 7 47.42 20.54 -6.34
N LEU A 8 48.04 20.76 -7.50
CA LEU A 8 47.95 19.82 -8.62
C LEU A 8 48.66 18.49 -8.30
N ASN A 9 49.86 18.56 -7.69
CA ASN A 9 50.64 17.38 -7.33
C ASN A 9 49.98 16.56 -6.22
N SER A 10 49.38 17.22 -5.21
CA SER A 10 48.63 16.54 -4.14
C SER A 10 47.37 15.84 -4.67
N ALA A 11 46.63 16.46 -5.61
CA ALA A 11 45.47 15.83 -6.24
C ALA A 11 45.85 14.60 -7.10
N VAL A 12 46.98 14.66 -7.82
CA VAL A 12 47.49 13.52 -8.61
C VAL A 12 47.99 12.39 -7.70
N ALA A 13 48.67 12.72 -6.60
CA ALA A 13 49.09 11.74 -5.59
C ALA A 13 47.88 11.03 -4.95
N ALA A 14 46.87 11.78 -4.50
CA ALA A 14 45.63 11.24 -3.94
C ALA A 14 44.91 10.30 -4.92
N ARG A 15 44.90 10.64 -6.22
CA ARG A 15 44.27 9.80 -7.26
C ARG A 15 45.04 8.49 -7.50
N ARG A 16 46.37 8.51 -7.44
CA ARG A 16 47.21 7.30 -7.56
C ARG A 16 47.05 6.38 -6.36
N GLU A 17 47.03 6.94 -5.15
CA GLU A 17 46.80 6.19 -3.92
C GLU A 17 45.40 5.56 -3.89
N ALA A 18 44.37 6.31 -4.31
CA ALA A 18 43.02 5.78 -4.46
C ALA A 18 42.95 4.64 -5.48
N GLY A 19 43.64 4.75 -6.62
CA GLY A 19 43.73 3.69 -7.62
C GLY A 19 44.39 2.41 -7.09
N ALA A 20 45.49 2.55 -6.35
CA ALA A 20 46.19 1.42 -5.73
C ALA A 20 45.34 0.75 -4.63
N PHE A 21 44.63 1.54 -3.82
CA PHE A 21 43.69 1.04 -2.82
C PHE A 21 42.54 0.28 -3.46
N LEU A 22 41.92 0.83 -4.51
CA LEU A 22 40.83 0.20 -5.25
C LEU A 22 41.25 -1.12 -5.88
N HIS A 23 42.44 -1.19 -6.50
CA HIS A 23 42.91 -2.43 -7.11
C HIS A 23 43.15 -3.53 -6.06
N ARG A 24 43.77 -3.17 -4.93
CA ARG A 24 44.05 -4.10 -3.83
C ARG A 24 42.77 -4.62 -3.15
N HIS A 25 41.74 -3.79 -3.07
CA HIS A 25 40.48 -4.12 -2.39
C HIS A 25 39.33 -4.38 -3.36
N VAL A 26 39.60 -4.52 -4.66
CA VAL A 26 38.55 -4.62 -5.70
C VAL A 26 37.61 -5.78 -5.42
N TRP A 27 38.16 -6.91 -4.94
CA TRP A 27 37.41 -8.10 -4.58
C TRP A 27 36.52 -7.88 -3.35
N TRP A 28 37.01 -7.16 -2.33
CA TRP A 28 36.22 -6.82 -1.14
C TRP A 28 35.11 -5.84 -1.46
N ILE A 29 35.38 -4.85 -2.31
CA ILE A 29 34.38 -3.88 -2.77
C ILE A 29 33.31 -4.59 -3.60
N ALA A 30 33.72 -5.46 -4.52
CA ALA A 30 32.78 -6.25 -5.32
C ALA A 30 31.93 -7.18 -4.45
N ALA A 31 32.54 -7.85 -3.46
CA ALA A 31 31.82 -8.67 -2.50
C ALA A 31 30.81 -7.83 -1.69
N ALA A 32 31.24 -6.71 -1.11
CA ALA A 32 30.37 -5.82 -0.34
C ALA A 32 29.21 -5.28 -1.18
N ALA A 33 29.47 -4.86 -2.43
CA ALA A 33 28.44 -4.41 -3.36
C ALA A 33 27.44 -5.53 -3.68
N THR A 34 27.92 -6.75 -3.89
CA THR A 34 27.08 -7.92 -4.17
C THR A 34 26.20 -8.27 -2.98
N PHE A 35 26.77 -8.35 -1.77
CA PHE A 35 26.01 -8.60 -0.54
C PHE A 35 25.01 -7.47 -0.25
N GLY A 36 25.41 -6.21 -0.46
CA GLY A 36 24.51 -5.07 -0.33
C GLY A 36 23.34 -5.14 -1.30
N ALA A 37 23.60 -5.43 -2.58
CA ALA A 37 22.57 -5.61 -3.60
C ALA A 37 21.65 -6.79 -3.30
N ALA A 38 22.21 -7.94 -2.88
CA ALA A 38 21.44 -9.13 -2.52
C ALA A 38 20.55 -8.87 -1.29
N GLY A 39 21.09 -8.22 -0.25
CA GLY A 39 20.33 -7.82 0.93
C GLY A 39 19.20 -6.84 0.58
N TRP A 40 19.49 -5.84 -0.25
CA TRP A 40 18.49 -4.91 -0.74
C TRP A 40 17.38 -5.61 -1.53
N ALA A 41 17.74 -6.49 -2.46
CA ALA A 41 16.78 -7.26 -3.24
C ALA A 41 15.91 -8.16 -2.37
N ALA A 42 16.49 -8.78 -1.34
CA ALA A 42 15.76 -9.59 -0.37
C ALA A 42 14.76 -8.74 0.44
N VAL A 43 15.16 -7.57 0.93
CA VAL A 43 14.29 -6.63 1.64
C VAL A 43 13.15 -6.16 0.74
N VAL A 44 13.46 -5.69 -0.47
CA VAL A 44 12.45 -5.25 -1.44
C VAL A 44 11.50 -6.40 -1.80
N GLY A 45 12.02 -7.60 -2.04
CA GLY A 45 11.23 -8.79 -2.31
C GLY A 45 10.29 -9.14 -1.16
N TRP A 46 10.79 -9.10 0.08
CA TRP A 46 9.99 -9.34 1.28
C TRP A 46 8.87 -8.30 1.44
N TRP A 47 9.17 -7.01 1.25
CA TRP A 47 8.15 -5.94 1.29
C TRP A 47 7.09 -6.12 0.21
N ARG A 48 7.47 -6.49 -1.02
CA ARG A 48 6.53 -6.76 -2.12
C ARG A 48 5.63 -7.96 -1.81
N ARG A 49 6.20 -9.05 -1.31
CA ARG A 49 5.44 -10.25 -0.89
C ARG A 49 4.48 -9.93 0.26
N ARG A 50 4.93 -9.16 1.25
CA ARG A 50 4.10 -8.70 2.37
C ARG A 50 2.95 -7.82 1.88
N ALA A 51 3.20 -6.89 0.96
CA ALA A 51 2.17 -6.05 0.37
C ALA A 51 1.13 -6.89 -0.40
N ALA A 52 1.59 -7.86 -1.22
CA ALA A 52 0.71 -8.77 -1.93
C ALA A 52 -0.11 -9.65 -0.99
N ALA A 53 0.49 -10.20 0.07
CA ALA A 53 -0.20 -11.02 1.06
C ALA A 53 -1.28 -10.24 1.82
N VAL A 54 -1.01 -8.97 2.18
CA VAL A 54 -2.01 -8.11 2.84
C VAL A 54 -3.16 -7.77 1.89
N LEU A 55 -2.90 -7.57 0.60
CA LEU A 55 -3.94 -7.34 -0.40
C LEU A 55 -4.78 -8.59 -0.65
N ALA A 56 -4.16 -9.76 -0.68
CA ALA A 56 -4.86 -11.04 -0.84
C ALA A 56 -5.72 -11.39 0.39
N GLY A 57 -5.24 -11.04 1.60
CA GLY A 57 -5.94 -11.29 2.86
C GLY A 57 -6.94 -10.21 3.27
N ARG A 58 -7.53 -9.50 2.31
CA ARG A 58 -8.62 -8.58 2.61
C ARG A 58 -9.91 -9.34 2.93
N ALA A 59 -10.76 -8.73 3.73
CA ALA A 59 -12.09 -9.24 4.02
C ALA A 59 -13.11 -8.33 3.33
N ALA A 60 -14.15 -8.94 2.75
CA ALA A 60 -15.24 -8.24 2.09
C ALA A 60 -16.57 -8.66 2.74
N PHE A 61 -17.42 -7.68 2.98
CA PHE A 61 -18.74 -7.83 3.55
C PHE A 61 -19.75 -7.15 2.66
N GLU A 62 -20.88 -7.81 2.43
CA GLU A 62 -22.04 -7.22 1.78
C GLU A 62 -22.96 -6.61 2.85
N LEU A 63 -23.41 -5.39 2.61
CA LEU A 63 -24.33 -4.66 3.47
C LEU A 63 -25.70 -4.68 2.81
N LEU A 64 -26.67 -5.33 3.46
CA LEU A 64 -28.05 -5.40 3.00
C LEU A 64 -28.92 -4.48 3.86
N PRO A 65 -29.29 -3.29 3.34
CA PRO A 65 -30.22 -2.42 4.04
C PRO A 65 -31.64 -3.01 3.96
N ALA A 66 -32.38 -2.90 5.06
CA ALA A 66 -33.82 -3.13 5.05
C ALA A 66 -34.54 -2.07 4.20
N SER A 67 -35.77 -2.37 3.75
CA SER A 67 -36.58 -1.42 2.97
C SER A 67 -36.96 -0.15 3.73
N THR A 68 -36.88 -0.18 5.06
CA THR A 68 -37.17 0.94 5.97
C THR A 68 -35.91 1.64 6.48
N PHE A 69 -34.73 1.27 5.96
CA PHE A 69 -33.47 1.80 6.45
C PHE A 69 -33.39 3.32 6.24
N GLU A 70 -33.25 4.04 7.34
CA GLU A 70 -32.98 5.48 7.36
C GLU A 70 -31.88 5.74 8.39
N ALA A 71 -30.69 6.14 7.92
CA ALA A 71 -29.56 6.39 8.80
C ALA A 71 -29.70 7.74 9.51
N SER A 72 -29.64 7.74 10.83
CA SER A 72 -29.52 8.98 11.59
C SER A 72 -28.11 9.58 11.44
N ALA A 73 -28.00 10.90 11.58
CA ALA A 73 -26.71 11.59 11.53
C ALA A 73 -25.72 11.09 12.60
N ALA A 74 -26.24 10.65 13.76
CA ALA A 74 -25.45 10.07 14.84
C ALA A 74 -24.83 8.72 14.43
N GLU A 75 -25.62 7.83 13.83
CA GLU A 75 -25.14 6.54 13.33
C GLU A 75 -24.11 6.71 12.22
N VAL A 76 -24.33 7.65 11.29
CA VAL A 76 -23.36 7.96 10.24
C VAL A 76 -22.03 8.42 10.85
N THR A 77 -22.07 9.30 11.84
CA THR A 77 -20.85 9.81 12.51
C THR A 77 -20.13 8.70 13.26
N TRP A 78 -20.87 7.86 13.98
CA TRP A 78 -20.32 6.72 14.71
C TRP A 78 -19.65 5.72 13.77
N PHE A 79 -20.35 5.34 12.69
CA PHE A 79 -19.82 4.43 11.69
C PHE A 79 -18.59 5.01 10.96
N ALA A 80 -18.60 6.31 10.66
CA ALA A 80 -17.44 6.99 10.10
C ALA A 80 -16.23 6.94 11.06
N GLY A 81 -16.44 7.14 12.37
CA GLY A 81 -15.41 6.99 13.40
C GLY A 81 -14.87 5.56 13.48
N GLN A 82 -15.75 4.56 13.40
CA GLN A 82 -15.35 3.14 13.34
C GLN A 82 -14.48 2.87 12.11
N LEU A 83 -14.87 3.36 10.92
CA LEU A 83 -14.07 3.21 9.70
C LEU A 83 -12.72 3.94 9.79
N ALA A 84 -12.67 5.10 10.46
CA ALA A 84 -11.43 5.84 10.69
C ALA A 84 -10.45 5.07 11.61
N SER A 85 -10.94 4.14 12.43
CA SER A 85 -10.11 3.29 13.30
C SER A 85 -9.50 2.08 12.59
N VAL A 86 -10.01 1.70 11.40
CA VAL A 86 -9.56 0.52 10.63
C VAL A 86 -8.05 0.56 10.31
N PRO A 87 -7.45 1.67 9.87
CA PRO A 87 -6.01 1.74 9.64
C PRO A 87 -5.19 1.43 10.91
N ALA A 88 -5.61 1.95 12.07
CA ALA A 88 -4.92 1.70 13.33
C ALA A 88 -5.00 0.22 13.75
N ALA A 89 -6.17 -0.40 13.58
CA ALA A 89 -6.35 -1.84 13.85
C ALA A 89 -5.63 -2.76 12.85
N SER A 90 -5.27 -2.25 11.67
CA SER A 90 -4.59 -3.04 10.63
C SER A 90 -3.10 -3.28 10.89
N GLY A 91 -2.50 -2.54 11.84
CA GLY A 91 -1.08 -2.58 12.21
C GLY A 91 -0.21 -1.72 11.29
N ALA A 92 0.87 -2.29 10.75
CA ALA A 92 1.77 -1.62 9.79
C ALA A 92 1.67 -2.18 8.35
N PRO A 93 0.49 -2.26 7.70
CA PRO A 93 0.43 -2.53 6.28
C PRO A 93 0.82 -1.30 5.46
N PRO A 94 1.18 -1.46 4.18
CA PRO A 94 1.37 -0.33 3.28
C PRO A 94 0.12 0.56 3.28
N ARG A 95 0.28 1.89 3.25
CA ARG A 95 -0.82 2.86 3.31
C ARG A 95 -1.97 2.60 2.32
N ARG A 96 -1.66 2.02 1.14
CA ARG A 96 -2.67 1.66 0.12
C ARG A 96 -3.52 0.45 0.50
N ALA A 97 -3.01 -0.42 1.37
CA ALA A 97 -3.65 -1.65 1.79
C ALA A 97 -4.38 -1.51 3.13
N SER A 98 -4.08 -0.48 3.94
CA SER A 98 -4.70 -0.20 5.24
C SER A 98 -6.11 0.40 5.17
N ALA A 99 -6.47 1.02 4.04
CA ALA A 99 -7.74 1.71 3.88
C ALA A 99 -8.92 0.74 3.70
N SER A 100 -10.06 1.06 4.33
CA SER A 100 -11.35 0.49 3.97
C SER A 100 -11.83 1.05 2.62
N ARG A 101 -12.67 0.29 1.92
CA ARG A 101 -13.29 0.69 0.66
C ARG A 101 -14.77 0.37 0.73
N VAL A 102 -15.58 1.35 0.37
CA VAL A 102 -17.00 1.15 0.12
C VAL A 102 -17.18 1.06 -1.39
N GLN A 103 -17.81 -0.01 -1.85
CA GLN A 103 -18.12 -0.22 -3.24
C GLN A 103 -19.61 -0.41 -3.40
N ILE A 104 -20.19 0.35 -4.33
CA ILE A 104 -21.58 0.26 -4.70
C ILE A 104 -21.60 -0.38 -6.08
N THR A 105 -22.39 -1.44 -6.24
CA THR A 105 -22.59 -2.08 -7.54
C THR A 105 -24.07 -2.32 -7.78
N CYS A 106 -24.47 -2.26 -9.04
CA CYS A 106 -25.80 -2.65 -9.46
C CYS A 106 -25.67 -3.98 -10.22
N GLU A 107 -26.34 -5.02 -9.74
CA GLU A 107 -26.38 -6.34 -10.36
C GLU A 107 -27.83 -6.82 -10.32
N ASP A 108 -28.35 -7.38 -11.41
CA ASP A 108 -29.75 -7.83 -11.53
C ASP A 108 -30.79 -6.77 -11.16
N ASN A 109 -30.53 -5.51 -11.54
CA ASN A 109 -31.37 -4.35 -11.21
C ASN A 109 -31.52 -4.10 -9.69
N ARG A 110 -30.58 -4.61 -8.88
CA ARG A 110 -30.50 -4.40 -7.44
C ARG A 110 -29.17 -3.74 -7.08
N VAL A 111 -29.25 -2.74 -6.23
CA VAL A 111 -28.05 -2.09 -5.68
C VAL A 111 -27.53 -2.93 -4.52
N ARG A 112 -26.26 -3.33 -4.60
CA ARG A 112 -25.52 -4.04 -3.56
C ARG A 112 -24.40 -3.15 -3.03
N TYR A 113 -24.30 -3.07 -1.71
CA TYR A 113 -23.27 -2.31 -1.02
C TYR A 113 -22.25 -3.27 -0.45
N PHE A 114 -20.97 -2.97 -0.67
CA PHE A 114 -19.88 -3.80 -0.18
C PHE A 114 -18.89 -2.96 0.60
N LEU A 115 -18.44 -3.52 1.72
CA LEU A 115 -17.40 -2.97 2.56
C LEU A 115 -16.19 -3.91 2.56
N GLU A 116 -15.07 -3.42 2.04
CA GLU A 116 -13.82 -4.15 1.96
C GLU A 116 -12.78 -3.52 2.87
N GLY A 117 -11.95 -4.32 3.53
CA GLY A 117 -10.82 -3.81 4.29
C GLY A 117 -9.80 -4.88 4.69
N PRO A 118 -8.78 -4.50 5.47
CA PRO A 118 -7.76 -5.43 5.93
C PRO A 118 -8.37 -6.57 6.75
N GLY A 119 -7.99 -7.83 6.48
CA GLY A 119 -8.52 -8.97 7.24
C GLY A 119 -8.26 -8.88 8.75
N ARG A 120 -7.18 -8.22 9.18
CA ARG A 120 -6.90 -7.97 10.61
C ARG A 120 -7.93 -7.07 11.29
N ALA A 121 -8.57 -6.18 10.53
CA ALA A 121 -9.62 -5.30 11.01
C ALA A 121 -11.03 -5.87 10.72
N GLN A 122 -11.15 -7.13 10.32
CA GLN A 122 -12.44 -7.73 9.94
C GLN A 122 -13.50 -7.61 11.03
N SER A 123 -13.12 -7.65 12.31
CA SER A 123 -14.07 -7.55 13.42
C SER A 123 -14.75 -6.18 13.44
N LEU A 124 -14.02 -5.12 13.12
CA LEU A 124 -14.56 -3.76 12.98
C LEU A 124 -15.44 -3.61 11.74
N LEU A 125 -15.20 -4.41 10.69
CA LEU A 125 -16.02 -4.39 9.47
C LEU A 125 -17.28 -5.25 9.59
N ARG A 126 -17.27 -6.25 10.48
CA ARG A 126 -18.41 -7.14 10.77
C ARG A 126 -19.43 -6.54 11.71
N MET A 127 -19.03 -5.55 12.52
CA MET A 127 -19.96 -4.90 13.42
C MET A 127 -21.00 -4.14 12.60
N PRO A 128 -22.31 -4.41 12.80
CA PRO A 128 -23.36 -3.66 12.13
C PRO A 128 -23.22 -2.19 12.50
N GLY A 129 -22.97 -1.37 11.48
CA GLY A 129 -22.86 0.08 11.58
C GLY A 129 -24.18 0.78 11.93
N TYR A 130 -25.27 0.07 11.66
CA TYR A 130 -26.64 0.58 11.59
C TYR A 130 -27.60 -0.52 12.07
N GLN A 131 -28.72 -0.13 12.69
CA GLN A 131 -29.68 -1.09 13.25
C GLN A 131 -30.39 -1.95 12.18
N ASP A 132 -30.70 -1.38 11.02
CA ASP A 132 -31.47 -2.05 9.95
C ASP A 132 -30.59 -2.49 8.76
N VAL A 133 -29.31 -2.77 8.99
CA VAL A 133 -28.38 -3.25 7.96
C VAL A 133 -27.79 -4.58 8.38
N GLU A 134 -28.05 -5.62 7.58
CA GLU A 134 -27.45 -6.93 7.77
C GLU A 134 -26.07 -6.99 7.10
N VAL A 135 -25.10 -7.62 7.78
CA VAL A 135 -23.72 -7.75 7.31
C VAL A 135 -23.43 -9.21 6.95
N ILE A 136 -23.28 -9.49 5.66
CA ILE A 136 -23.02 -10.83 5.14
C ILE A 136 -21.55 -10.96 4.75
N ALA A 137 -20.87 -11.99 5.27
CA ALA A 137 -19.49 -12.29 4.88
C ALA A 137 -19.46 -12.83 3.44
N THR A 138 -18.78 -12.13 2.54
CA THR A 138 -18.68 -12.53 1.14
C THR A 138 -17.24 -12.97 0.83
N ALA A 139 -17.04 -14.27 0.63
CA ALA A 139 -15.79 -14.83 0.11
C ALA A 139 -15.64 -14.57 -1.41
N ALA A 140 -16.77 -14.46 -2.11
CA ALA A 140 -16.85 -14.44 -3.58
C ALA A 140 -16.24 -13.18 -4.22
N ARG A 141 -16.18 -12.05 -3.50
CA ARG A 141 -15.68 -10.78 -4.08
C ARG A 141 -14.17 -10.60 -4.01
N LEU A 142 -13.46 -11.39 -3.19
CA LEU A 142 -11.99 -11.39 -3.20
C LEU A 142 -11.39 -11.81 -4.55
N ARG A 143 -12.23 -12.29 -5.47
CA ARG A 143 -11.90 -12.66 -6.85
C ARG A 143 -12.63 -11.83 -7.92
N GLN A 144 -13.32 -10.74 -7.59
CA GLN A 144 -14.11 -10.03 -8.61
C GLN A 144 -13.24 -9.33 -9.66
N PRO A 145 -13.71 -9.34 -10.93
CA PRO A 145 -12.98 -8.93 -12.11
C PRO A 145 -12.63 -7.45 -12.02
N ALA A 146 -11.56 -7.06 -12.74
CA ALA A 146 -11.14 -5.69 -12.87
C ALA A 146 -12.35 -4.77 -12.98
N VAL A 147 -12.62 -3.97 -11.94
CA VAL A 147 -13.51 -2.81 -12.06
C VAL A 147 -13.00 -2.10 -13.30
N ASP A 148 -13.80 -2.10 -14.36
CA ASP A 148 -13.41 -1.48 -15.61
C ASP A 148 -13.11 -0.03 -15.25
N ARG A 149 -11.83 0.32 -15.27
CA ARG A 149 -11.41 1.62 -14.80
C ARG A 149 -12.05 2.58 -15.76
N ILE A 150 -13.02 3.35 -15.27
CA ILE A 150 -13.63 4.43 -16.03
C ILE A 150 -12.47 5.32 -16.48
N ARG A 151 -12.08 5.14 -17.73
CA ARG A 151 -11.04 5.92 -18.38
C ARG A 151 -11.80 6.98 -19.12
N PHE A 152 -11.75 8.19 -18.59
CA PHE A 152 -12.26 9.34 -19.31
C PHE A 152 -11.44 9.45 -20.60
N GLU A 153 -12.12 9.31 -21.74
CA GLU A 153 -11.49 9.41 -23.04
C GLU A 153 -10.85 10.81 -23.17
N GLY A 154 -9.55 10.86 -23.48
CA GLY A 154 -8.79 12.11 -23.58
C GLY A 154 -8.24 12.70 -22.28
N ALA A 155 -8.54 12.16 -21.09
CA ALA A 155 -7.93 12.62 -19.85
C ALA A 155 -6.55 11.97 -19.64
N GLN A 156 -5.48 12.78 -19.66
CA GLN A 156 -4.17 12.28 -19.24
C GLN A 156 -4.19 11.98 -17.73
N PRO A 157 -3.68 10.82 -17.29
CA PRO A 157 -3.55 10.53 -15.87
C PRO A 157 -2.62 11.59 -15.27
N THR A 158 -3.14 12.42 -14.36
CA THR A 158 -2.32 13.31 -13.54
C THR A 158 -1.45 12.43 -12.65
N GLY A 159 -0.22 12.17 -13.12
CA GLY A 159 0.82 11.56 -12.32
C GLY A 159 1.03 12.44 -11.09
N GLY A 160 0.63 11.94 -9.94
CA GLY A 160 0.82 12.61 -8.67
C GLY A 160 2.28 12.99 -8.51
N VAL A 161 2.53 14.29 -8.44
CA VAL A 161 3.81 14.89 -8.07
C VAL A 161 4.23 14.27 -6.75
N ARG A 162 5.40 13.63 -6.75
CA ARG A 162 6.09 13.19 -5.53
C ARG A 162 7.00 14.29 -5.06
#